data_AF-A0A1R2AP38-F1
#
_entry.id   AF-A0A1R2AP38-F1
#
_cell.length_a   1.000
_cell.length_b   1.000
_cell.length_c   1.000
_cell.angle_alpha   90.00
_cell.angle_beta   90.00
_cell.angle_gamma   90.00
#
_symmetry.space_group_name_H-M   'P 1'
#
loop_
_entity.id
_entity.type
_entity.pdbx_description
1 polymer ?
#
loop_
_entity_poly.entity_id
_entity_poly.type
_entity_poly.pdbx_seq_one_letter_code
_entity_poly.pdbx_strand_id
1 'polypeptide(L)'
;MLNNTYVTIAGHTRFQFTINKANVLMSNGTNYYIQDLYFPYVYYSAYAYYGNYIYSFGGGLSHGNIPVFLLASYNFYYIKMEDICSIAQCDPLCSIGTYKFNQTCIKCEPGSYSDIMGSEKCKLCPLGTYNPYEGASSYKQCLPCPEGTFNNKQGSSLCLKCSSNFNCPAGSKNPSNITFSSNYSSIQPKAYSSSSNNISLIYSLTISMASFLCLCLVLIISRLRNKLSIIDFYKDKHNHVLDKPMILKKNKFGGLFTIIFSTITIIFVGLSVIEYIFDNIQETKALVPLIVLNEDVNAFTANLLEISCLLVGYGGNCGENNVCDQGIFINAINLQGSSFNYTCSIDENESCVIKVMCYECEIQADASIFVNSKEELSYASEIHVNITSDSSIPNQISSIIQKFI
;
A
#
# COMPACT_ATOMS: atom_id res chain seq x y z
N MET A 1 10.66 39.31 4.99
CA MET A 1 9.94 40.56 5.31
C MET A 1 9.60 40.53 6.78
N LEU A 2 9.90 41.59 7.51
CA LEU A 2 9.43 41.81 8.88
C LEU A 2 8.57 43.08 8.83
N ASN A 3 7.26 42.98 9.02
CA ASN A 3 6.35 44.15 9.00
C ASN A 3 6.51 45.09 7.78
N ASN A 4 6.48 44.56 6.54
CA ASN A 4 6.69 45.36 5.31
C ASN A 4 8.05 46.09 5.23
N THR A 5 9.02 45.75 6.07
CA THR A 5 10.41 46.21 5.95
C THR A 5 11.16 45.32 4.96
N TYR A 6 11.76 45.95 3.95
CA TYR A 6 12.55 45.31 2.91
C TYR A 6 14.02 45.57 3.17
N VAL A 7 14.80 44.50 3.30
CA VAL A 7 16.25 44.61 3.36
C VAL A 7 16.79 44.28 1.97
N THR A 8 17.44 45.25 1.37
CA THR A 8 18.15 45.10 0.09
C THR A 8 19.63 44.99 0.38
N ILE A 9 20.21 43.86 0.02
CA ILE A 9 21.64 43.58 0.18
C ILE A 9 22.25 43.66 -1.21
N ALA A 10 23.17 44.60 -1.40
CA ALA A 10 23.81 44.87 -2.69
C ALA A 10 22.84 45.36 -3.78
N GLY A 11 23.31 45.49 -5.02
CA GLY A 11 22.55 46.03 -6.16
C GLY A 11 21.57 45.04 -6.80
N HIS A 12 20.50 45.56 -7.40
CA HIS A 12 19.56 44.79 -8.23
C HIS A 12 19.46 45.44 -9.61
N THR A 13 19.54 44.70 -10.72
CA THR A 13 19.68 45.26 -12.08
C THR A 13 18.54 46.17 -12.53
N ARG A 14 17.34 46.05 -11.94
CA ARG A 14 16.22 46.99 -12.17
C ARG A 14 16.46 48.39 -11.61
N PHE A 15 17.31 48.53 -10.60
CA PHE A 15 17.77 49.82 -10.10
C PHE A 15 19.16 50.03 -10.69
N GLN A 16 19.37 51.08 -11.50
CA GLN A 16 20.63 51.39 -12.20
C GLN A 16 21.85 51.66 -11.27
N PHE A 17 21.78 51.27 -10.00
CA PHE A 17 22.75 51.55 -8.98
C PHE A 17 23.10 50.25 -8.26
N THR A 18 24.35 49.84 -8.40
CA THR A 18 24.95 48.83 -7.52
C THR A 18 25.28 49.55 -6.21
N ILE A 19 24.78 49.02 -5.10
CA ILE A 19 24.97 49.64 -3.79
C ILE A 19 26.05 48.84 -3.06
N ASN A 20 27.06 49.53 -2.54
CA ASN A 20 28.14 48.95 -1.75
C ASN A 20 27.80 48.81 -0.26
N LYS A 21 26.51 48.91 0.09
CA LYS A 21 25.95 48.93 1.44
C LYS A 21 24.66 48.12 1.49
N ALA A 22 24.29 47.64 2.67
CA ALA A 22 22.97 47.11 2.91
C ALA A 22 22.00 48.28 3.16
N ASN A 23 20.90 48.32 2.41
CA ASN A 23 19.85 49.32 2.57
C ASN A 23 18.59 48.66 3.15
N VAL A 24 18.10 49.22 4.24
CA VAL A 24 16.86 48.83 4.92
C VAL A 24 15.78 49.84 4.55
N LEU A 25 14.83 49.40 3.73
CA LEU A 25 13.67 50.18 3.33
C LEU A 25 12.50 49.87 4.27
N MET A 26 12.12 50.85 5.05
CA MET A 26 11.03 50.77 6.03
C MET A 26 9.66 50.85 5.33
N SER A 27 8.62 50.37 6.00
CA SER A 27 7.23 50.41 5.49
C SER A 27 6.70 51.84 5.24
N ASN A 28 7.28 52.83 5.91
CA ASN A 28 7.00 54.26 5.74
C ASN A 28 7.75 54.90 4.54
N GLY A 29 8.54 54.14 3.78
CA GLY A 29 9.31 54.62 2.63
C GLY A 29 10.67 55.25 2.97
N THR A 30 11.08 55.28 4.25
CA THR A 30 12.40 55.76 4.65
C THR A 30 13.48 54.70 4.38
N ASN A 31 14.65 55.16 3.90
CA ASN A 31 15.81 54.32 3.60
C ASN A 31 16.92 54.58 4.62
N TYR A 32 17.42 53.49 5.22
CA TYR A 32 18.56 53.52 6.13
C TYR A 32 19.68 52.61 5.62
N TYR A 33 20.91 53.10 5.66
CA TYR A 33 22.09 52.34 5.25
C TYR A 33 22.85 51.82 6.46
N ILE A 34 23.17 50.53 6.47
CA ILE A 34 24.05 49.93 7.48
C ILE A 34 25.49 50.30 7.12
N GLN A 35 26.14 51.12 7.96
CA GLN A 35 27.40 51.80 7.62
C GLN A 35 28.63 50.87 7.63
N ASP A 36 28.58 49.76 8.38
CA ASP A 36 29.73 48.90 8.64
C ASP A 36 29.94 47.75 7.63
N LEU A 37 29.09 47.65 6.61
CA LEU A 37 29.17 46.61 5.57
C LEU A 37 29.56 47.21 4.23
N TYR A 38 30.86 47.22 3.93
CA TYR A 38 31.37 47.54 2.60
C TYR A 38 31.30 46.30 1.70
N PHE A 39 30.31 46.27 0.82
CA PHE A 39 30.25 45.30 -0.26
C PHE A 39 31.07 45.84 -1.43
N PRO A 40 31.96 45.06 -2.09
CA PRO A 40 32.28 45.33 -3.48
C PRO A 40 30.95 45.34 -4.21
N TYR A 41 30.78 46.18 -5.23
CA TYR A 41 29.51 46.40 -5.88
C TYR A 41 28.95 45.07 -6.49
N VAL A 42 28.29 44.24 -5.67
CA VAL A 42 27.74 42.95 -6.04
C VAL A 42 26.31 43.17 -6.51
N TYR A 43 25.86 42.40 -7.48
CA TYR A 43 24.45 42.34 -7.86
C TYR A 43 23.96 40.91 -7.93
N TYR A 44 22.65 40.69 -7.75
CA TYR A 44 22.05 39.33 -7.85
C TYR A 44 22.63 38.32 -6.83
N SER A 45 23.10 38.77 -5.66
CA SER A 45 23.53 37.86 -4.60
C SER A 45 22.37 37.02 -4.08
N ALA A 46 22.62 35.73 -3.87
CA ALA A 46 21.68 34.87 -3.16
C ALA A 46 21.77 35.17 -1.66
N TYR A 47 20.71 34.83 -0.92
CA TYR A 47 20.70 35.00 0.53
C TYR A 47 20.10 33.77 1.22
N ALA A 48 20.56 33.55 2.46
CA ALA A 48 20.01 32.57 3.38
C ALA A 48 19.86 33.22 4.76
N TYR A 49 18.73 32.99 5.42
CA TYR A 49 18.49 33.50 6.77
C TYR A 49 18.53 32.34 7.76
N TYR A 50 19.45 32.40 8.73
CA TYR A 50 19.67 31.34 9.70
C TYR A 50 20.11 31.89 11.06
N GLY A 51 19.49 31.41 12.13
CA GLY A 51 19.62 31.98 13.47
C GLY A 51 19.12 33.42 13.49
N ASN A 52 20.01 34.35 13.88
CA ASN A 52 19.83 35.80 13.81
C ASN A 52 20.69 36.46 12.70
N TYR A 53 21.11 35.70 11.69
CA TYR A 53 21.99 36.19 10.63
C TYR A 53 21.34 36.05 9.25
N ILE A 54 21.45 37.10 8.44
CA ILE A 54 21.18 37.03 7.01
C ILE A 54 22.52 36.90 6.30
N TYR A 55 22.77 35.73 5.73
CA TYR A 55 23.94 35.44 4.91
C TYR A 55 23.65 35.84 3.46
N SER A 56 24.61 36.51 2.83
CA SER A 56 24.57 36.87 1.42
C SER A 56 25.81 36.31 0.74
N PHE A 57 25.62 35.66 -0.40
CA PHE A 57 26.69 34.95 -1.11
C PHE A 57 26.46 34.91 -2.62
N GLY A 58 27.55 34.73 -3.36
CA GLY A 58 27.53 34.71 -4.81
C GLY A 58 27.18 36.08 -5.41
N GLY A 59 26.48 36.06 -6.56
CA GLY A 59 26.16 37.25 -7.35
C GLY A 59 27.23 37.61 -8.38
N GLY A 60 26.97 38.64 -9.18
CA GLY A 60 27.91 39.18 -10.15
C GLY A 60 28.69 40.37 -9.59
N LEU A 61 29.92 40.58 -10.08
CA LEU A 61 30.71 41.75 -9.73
C LEU A 61 30.40 42.92 -10.66
N SER A 62 30.44 44.14 -10.13
CA SER A 62 30.38 45.37 -10.93
C SER A 62 31.57 46.26 -10.63
N HIS A 63 31.98 47.04 -11.63
CA HIS A 63 33.02 48.04 -11.50
C HIS A 63 32.35 49.42 -11.44
N GLY A 64 32.28 50.00 -10.23
CA GLY A 64 31.37 51.11 -9.96
C GLY A 64 29.92 50.67 -10.16
N ASN A 65 29.15 51.43 -10.95
CA ASN A 65 27.74 51.13 -11.26
C ASN A 65 27.52 50.21 -12.47
N ILE A 66 28.59 49.64 -13.05
CA ILE A 66 28.50 48.86 -14.30
C ILE A 66 28.68 47.36 -14.02
N PRO A 67 27.65 46.52 -14.23
CA PRO A 67 27.76 45.07 -14.05
C PRO A 67 28.77 44.49 -15.05
N VAL A 68 29.71 43.68 -14.55
CA VAL A 68 30.66 42.97 -15.40
C VAL A 68 30.13 41.56 -15.63
N PHE A 69 29.58 41.34 -16.83
CA PHE A 69 29.04 40.05 -17.24
C PHE A 69 30.15 38.97 -17.22
N LEU A 70 29.81 37.76 -16.73
CA LEU A 70 30.67 36.57 -16.60
C LEU A 70 31.62 36.52 -15.39
N LEU A 71 31.60 37.50 -14.49
CA LEU A 71 32.36 37.43 -13.22
C LEU A 71 31.43 37.16 -12.04
N ALA A 72 31.59 36.00 -11.42
CA ALA A 72 30.93 35.65 -10.17
C ALA A 72 31.71 36.21 -8.97
N SER A 73 30.99 36.71 -7.97
CA SER A 73 31.53 37.07 -6.67
C SER A 73 31.75 35.80 -5.85
N TYR A 74 32.95 35.68 -5.27
CA TYR A 74 33.30 34.64 -4.28
C TYR A 74 33.07 35.11 -2.84
N ASN A 75 32.57 36.34 -2.65
CA ASN A 75 32.46 36.91 -1.33
C ASN A 75 31.25 36.36 -0.56
N PHE A 76 31.46 36.19 0.73
CA PHE A 76 30.46 35.73 1.68
C PHE A 76 30.33 36.78 2.80
N TYR A 77 29.12 37.27 2.98
CA TYR A 77 28.81 38.30 3.96
C TYR A 77 27.69 37.84 4.86
N TYR A 78 27.63 38.40 6.06
CA TYR A 78 26.49 38.25 6.95
C TYR A 78 26.09 39.59 7.52
N ILE A 79 24.80 39.73 7.81
CA ILE A 79 24.21 40.89 8.49
C ILE A 79 23.50 40.34 9.72
N LYS A 80 23.78 40.91 10.90
CA LYS A 80 23.03 40.56 12.10
C LYS A 80 21.65 41.19 12.04
N MET A 81 20.64 40.41 12.42
CA MET A 81 19.26 40.86 12.47
C MET A 81 19.08 41.96 13.53
N GLU A 82 19.90 41.94 14.59
CA GLU A 82 19.98 43.00 15.62
C GLU A 82 20.35 44.36 15.02
N ASP A 83 21.31 44.43 14.10
CA ASP A 83 21.74 45.69 13.47
C ASP A 83 20.58 46.31 12.68
N ILE A 84 19.86 45.48 11.91
CA ILE A 84 18.67 45.90 11.16
C ILE A 84 17.57 46.35 12.12
N CYS A 85 17.32 45.58 13.19
CA CYS A 85 16.24 45.87 14.12
C CYS A 85 16.49 47.06 15.05
N SER A 86 17.76 47.40 15.30
CA SER A 86 18.12 48.63 16.02
C SER A 86 17.66 49.89 15.26
N ILE A 87 17.72 49.85 13.93
CA ILE A 87 17.30 50.94 13.04
C ILE A 87 15.79 50.89 12.81
N ALA A 88 15.27 49.69 12.55
CA ALA A 88 13.87 49.47 12.18
C ALA A 88 12.91 49.41 13.39
N GLN A 89 13.42 49.51 14.62
CA GLN A 89 12.66 49.36 15.86
C GLN A 89 11.83 48.06 15.88
N CYS A 90 12.47 46.93 15.56
CA CYS A 90 11.87 45.59 15.62
C CYS A 90 12.55 44.68 16.64
N ASP A 91 11.92 43.55 16.94
CA ASP A 91 12.55 42.46 17.69
C ASP A 91 13.13 41.44 16.68
N PRO A 92 14.44 41.09 16.75
CA PRO A 92 15.03 40.12 15.84
C PRO A 92 14.41 38.75 16.08
N LEU A 93 13.68 38.25 15.08
CA LEU A 93 13.18 36.88 15.08
C LEU A 93 14.37 35.90 14.90
N CYS A 94 14.15 34.66 15.34
CA CYS A 94 15.04 33.55 15.04
C CYS A 94 14.53 32.77 13.82
N SER A 95 15.42 32.25 12.98
CA SER A 95 15.01 31.40 11.86
C SER A 95 14.37 30.09 12.34
N ILE A 96 13.65 29.41 11.44
CA ILE A 96 13.30 28.00 11.62
C ILE A 96 14.56 27.16 11.93
N GLY A 97 14.40 26.09 12.70
CA GLY A 97 15.50 25.30 13.26
C GLY A 97 16.18 25.91 14.48
N THR A 98 15.81 27.13 14.87
CA THR A 98 16.34 27.80 16.05
C THR A 98 15.22 28.36 16.93
N TYR A 99 15.55 28.66 18.19
CA TYR A 99 14.64 29.27 19.15
C TYR A 99 15.34 30.39 19.93
N LYS A 100 14.56 31.36 20.43
CA LYS A 100 15.07 32.52 21.17
C LYS A 100 15.31 32.16 22.63
N PHE A 101 16.54 32.33 23.11
CA PHE A 101 16.93 32.18 24.51
C PHE A 101 17.91 33.29 24.91
N ASN A 102 17.57 34.08 25.94
CA ASN A 102 18.38 35.23 26.39
C ASN A 102 18.86 36.15 25.25
N GLN A 103 17.95 36.53 24.34
CA GLN A 103 18.23 37.38 23.16
C GLN A 103 19.18 36.76 22.12
N THR A 104 19.54 35.48 22.26
CA THR A 104 20.32 34.72 21.27
C THR A 104 19.48 33.64 20.62
N CYS A 105 19.76 33.32 19.36
CA CYS A 105 19.10 32.23 18.66
C CYS A 105 19.92 30.95 18.81
N ILE A 106 19.36 29.96 19.52
CA ILE A 106 20.00 28.67 19.78
C ILE A 106 19.37 27.63 18.86
N LYS A 107 20.18 26.69 18.34
CA LYS A 107 19.68 25.59 17.51
C LYS A 107 18.81 24.65 18.33
N CYS A 108 17.79 24.08 17.70
CA CYS A 108 17.04 22.98 18.32
C CYS A 108 17.97 21.80 18.57
N GLU A 109 17.97 21.28 19.80
CA GLU A 109 18.74 20.10 20.15
C GLU A 109 18.22 18.85 19.41
N PRO A 110 19.05 17.80 19.25
CA PRO A 110 18.59 16.51 18.75
C PRO A 110 17.31 16.04 19.44
N GLY A 111 16.39 15.50 18.64
CA GLY A 111 15.05 15.11 19.08
C GLY A 111 14.03 16.26 19.07
N SER A 112 14.41 17.48 18.72
CA SER A 112 13.49 18.62 18.64
C SER A 112 13.59 19.37 17.30
N TYR A 113 12.58 20.16 16.97
CA TYR A 113 12.53 20.98 15.76
C TYR A 113 11.81 22.32 15.98
N SER A 114 12.01 23.29 15.09
CA SER A 114 11.31 24.58 15.09
C SER A 114 10.92 24.92 13.67
N ASP A 115 9.63 24.88 13.37
CA ASP A 115 9.03 25.11 12.06
C ASP A 115 8.51 26.54 11.86
N ILE A 116 8.55 27.35 12.92
CA ILE A 116 8.03 28.73 12.93
C ILE A 116 9.17 29.70 13.23
N MET A 117 9.25 30.79 12.46
CA MET A 117 10.20 31.87 12.73
C MET A 117 9.84 32.59 14.04
N GLY A 118 10.85 32.92 14.84
CA GLY A 118 10.66 33.62 16.12
C GLY A 118 10.19 32.71 17.24
N SER A 119 10.30 31.38 17.11
CA SER A 119 9.90 30.46 18.17
C SER A 119 10.70 30.71 19.46
N GLU A 120 10.04 30.67 20.61
CA GLU A 120 10.67 30.76 21.93
C GLU A 120 11.14 29.41 22.46
N LYS A 121 10.68 28.31 21.85
CA LYS A 121 11.07 26.94 22.21
C LYS A 121 10.98 26.01 21.02
N CYS A 122 11.81 24.97 20.99
CA CYS A 122 11.66 23.91 20.01
C CYS A 122 10.52 22.97 20.38
N LYS A 123 9.80 22.48 19.37
CA LYS A 123 8.82 21.40 19.48
C LYS A 123 9.58 20.08 19.59
N LEU A 124 9.12 19.18 20.45
CA LEU A 124 9.70 17.85 20.56
C LEU A 124 9.22 16.96 19.41
N CYS A 125 10.09 16.09 18.90
CA CYS A 125 9.69 15.04 17.97
C CYS A 125 8.68 14.10 18.65
N PRO A 126 7.61 13.69 17.95
CA PRO A 126 6.57 12.84 18.51
C PRO A 126 7.08 11.43 18.82
N LEU A 127 6.29 10.66 19.57
CA LEU A 127 6.56 9.25 19.86
C LEU A 127 6.71 8.44 18.57
N GLY A 128 7.50 7.38 18.62
CA GLY A 128 7.80 6.54 17.46
C GLY A 128 8.75 7.18 16.43
N THR A 129 9.18 8.42 16.66
CA THR A 129 10.15 9.13 15.82
C THR A 129 11.39 9.53 16.60
N TYR A 130 12.46 9.86 15.89
CA TYR A 130 13.70 10.38 16.44
C TYR A 130 14.31 11.42 15.50
N ASN A 131 15.12 12.32 16.04
CA ASN A 131 15.94 13.20 15.22
C ASN A 131 17.36 13.23 15.78
N PRO A 132 18.37 12.67 15.10
CA PRO A 132 19.74 12.65 15.61
C PRO A 132 20.48 13.98 15.39
N TYR A 133 19.91 14.91 14.62
CA TYR A 133 20.58 16.15 14.20
C TYR A 133 20.06 17.37 14.96
N GLU A 134 20.95 18.33 15.20
CA GLU A 134 20.57 19.66 15.69
C GLU A 134 19.97 20.53 14.57
N GLY A 135 19.21 21.55 14.94
CA GLY A 135 18.75 22.58 14.02
C GLY A 135 17.62 22.15 13.08
N ALA A 136 16.85 21.11 13.42
CA ALA A 136 15.74 20.67 12.58
C ALA A 136 14.67 21.76 12.44
N SER A 137 14.36 22.10 11.21
CA SER A 137 13.46 23.18 10.82
C SER A 137 12.05 22.71 10.45
N SER A 138 11.77 21.40 10.54
CA SER A 138 10.47 20.84 10.20
C SER A 138 10.24 19.52 10.93
N TYR A 139 8.98 19.20 11.21
CA TYR A 139 8.55 17.91 11.75
C TYR A 139 9.00 16.73 10.87
N LYS A 140 9.17 16.94 9.55
CA LYS A 140 9.61 15.90 8.60
C LYS A 140 11.01 15.36 8.89
N GLN A 141 11.80 16.08 9.70
CA GLN A 141 13.12 15.64 10.15
C GLN A 141 13.06 14.80 11.43
N CYS A 142 11.86 14.63 12.02
CA CYS A 142 11.59 13.59 13.00
C CYS A 142 11.35 12.28 12.23
N LEU A 143 12.43 11.52 12.04
CA LEU A 143 12.42 10.28 11.27
C LEU A 143 11.69 9.19 12.06
N PRO A 144 10.86 8.35 11.42
CA PRO A 144 10.29 7.19 12.10
C PRO A 144 11.41 6.26 12.58
N CYS A 145 11.24 5.65 13.75
CA CYS A 145 12.19 4.65 14.23
C CYS A 145 12.31 3.50 13.23
N PRO A 146 13.52 3.06 12.86
CA PRO A 146 13.68 1.94 11.93
C PRO A 146 13.10 0.64 12.51
N GLU A 147 12.79 -0.32 11.63
CA GLU A 147 12.32 -1.65 12.03
C GLU A 147 13.25 -2.31 13.06
N GLY A 148 12.66 -3.01 14.03
CA GLY A 148 13.37 -3.60 15.16
C GLY A 148 13.74 -2.59 16.25
N THR A 149 13.30 -1.34 16.13
CA THR A 149 13.47 -0.30 17.15
C THR A 149 12.16 0.45 17.42
N PHE A 150 12.07 1.09 18.58
CA PHE A 150 10.91 1.86 18.99
C PHE A 150 11.31 3.09 19.79
N ASN A 151 10.39 4.03 19.96
CA ASN A 151 10.59 5.16 20.88
C ASN A 151 9.30 5.55 21.58
N ASN A 152 9.27 5.35 22.89
CA ASN A 152 8.13 5.65 23.76
C ASN A 152 8.23 7.01 24.46
N LYS A 153 9.23 7.85 24.12
CA LYS A 153 9.39 9.18 24.69
C LYS A 153 9.44 10.26 23.60
N GLN A 154 8.79 11.39 23.85
CA GLN A 154 8.92 12.55 22.96
C GLN A 154 10.31 13.16 23.08
N GLY A 155 10.81 13.74 22.00
CA GLY A 155 12.08 14.46 22.05
C GLY A 155 13.32 13.59 21.96
N SER A 156 13.22 12.34 21.48
CA SER A 156 14.36 11.44 21.46
C SER A 156 15.29 11.68 20.28
N SER A 157 16.60 11.61 20.53
CA SER A 157 17.64 11.67 19.52
C SER A 157 18.00 10.32 18.91
N LEU A 158 17.53 9.23 19.53
CA LEU A 158 17.81 7.84 19.15
C LEU A 158 16.63 6.93 19.51
N CYS A 159 16.49 5.82 18.78
CA CYS A 159 15.50 4.79 19.06
C CYS A 159 16.06 3.69 19.94
N LEU A 160 15.19 3.10 20.77
CA LEU A 160 15.49 1.96 21.62
C LEU A 160 15.36 0.66 20.85
N LYS A 161 16.23 -0.31 21.10
CA LYS A 161 16.14 -1.63 20.47
C LYS A 161 14.94 -2.40 21.00
N CYS A 162 14.20 -3.03 20.10
CA CYS A 162 13.14 -3.97 20.43
C CYS A 162 13.77 -5.28 20.95
N SER A 163 13.18 -5.87 21.99
CA SER A 163 13.58 -7.20 22.46
C SER A 163 13.19 -8.26 21.42
N SER A 164 13.96 -9.35 21.31
CA SER A 164 13.75 -10.40 20.30
C SER A 164 12.38 -11.10 20.32
N ASN A 165 11.65 -10.97 21.43
CA ASN A 165 10.33 -11.58 21.60
C ASN A 165 9.18 -10.66 21.14
N PHE A 166 9.49 -9.40 20.78
CA PHE A 166 8.51 -8.41 20.37
C PHE A 166 8.80 -7.97 18.93
N ASN A 167 7.74 -7.57 18.23
CA ASN A 167 7.82 -6.97 16.92
C ASN A 167 7.69 -5.45 17.03
N CYS A 168 8.62 -4.75 16.39
CA CYS A 168 8.64 -3.29 16.31
C CYS A 168 8.74 -2.88 14.84
N PRO A 169 7.62 -2.76 14.11
CA PRO A 169 7.63 -2.21 12.76
C PRO A 169 8.09 -0.73 12.77
N ALA A 170 8.47 -0.20 11.60
CA ALA A 170 9.08 1.13 11.51
C ALA A 170 8.14 2.25 12.02
N GLY A 171 8.56 3.04 13.00
CA GLY A 171 7.72 4.07 13.63
C GLY A 171 7.00 3.62 14.90
N SER A 172 7.34 2.44 15.43
CA SER A 172 6.74 1.89 16.66
C SER A 172 6.94 2.81 17.87
N LYS A 173 5.85 3.10 18.57
CA LYS A 173 5.86 3.82 19.87
C LYS A 173 6.26 2.88 21.00
N ASN A 174 5.73 1.65 20.98
CA ASN A 174 5.97 0.60 21.97
C ASN A 174 6.22 -0.75 21.27
N PRO A 175 6.89 -1.71 21.93
CA PRO A 175 7.00 -3.08 21.42
C PRO A 175 5.63 -3.76 21.37
N SER A 176 5.33 -4.42 20.25
CA SER A 176 4.06 -5.13 20.04
C SER A 176 4.27 -6.65 19.97
N ASN A 177 3.25 -7.45 20.32
CA ASN A 177 3.29 -8.91 20.22
C ASN A 177 2.83 -9.43 18.84
N ILE A 178 2.59 -8.52 17.89
CA ILE A 178 1.94 -8.85 16.63
C ILE A 178 2.89 -9.62 15.73
N THR A 179 2.55 -10.89 15.46
CA THR A 179 3.21 -11.76 14.48
C THR A 179 2.25 -12.03 13.32
N PHE A 180 2.19 -11.13 12.34
CA PHE A 180 1.42 -11.40 11.13
C PHE A 180 2.20 -12.35 10.22
N SER A 181 1.71 -13.58 10.07
CA SER A 181 2.42 -14.72 9.47
C SER A 181 2.22 -14.89 7.96
N SER A 182 1.35 -14.11 7.31
CA SER A 182 1.14 -14.22 5.87
C SER A 182 0.86 -12.87 5.22
N ASN A 183 1.43 -12.65 4.04
CA ASN A 183 1.18 -11.44 3.24
C ASN A 183 -0.22 -11.44 2.61
N TYR A 184 -0.86 -12.61 2.55
CA TYR A 184 -2.14 -12.85 1.91
C TYR A 184 -2.86 -13.99 2.60
N SER A 185 -4.15 -13.82 2.90
CA SER A 185 -5.03 -14.93 3.27
C SER A 185 -6.43 -14.72 2.70
N SER A 186 -7.11 -15.80 2.37
CA SER A 186 -8.49 -15.77 1.86
C SER A 186 -9.34 -16.79 2.60
N ILE A 187 -10.50 -16.35 3.09
CA ILE A 187 -11.51 -17.23 3.67
C ILE A 187 -12.59 -17.42 2.61
N GLN A 188 -12.80 -18.68 2.22
CA GLN A 188 -13.85 -19.06 1.29
C GLN A 188 -14.89 -19.94 1.98
N PRO A 189 -16.14 -19.94 1.50
CA PRO A 189 -17.17 -20.80 2.04
C PRO A 189 -16.85 -22.30 1.91
N LYS A 190 -17.26 -23.12 2.88
CA LYS A 190 -16.91 -24.56 2.96
C LYS A 190 -17.35 -25.38 1.73
N ALA A 191 -18.38 -24.94 1.01
CA ALA A 191 -18.80 -25.63 -0.21
C ALA A 191 -17.81 -25.44 -1.37
N TYR A 192 -17.00 -24.39 -1.33
CA TYR A 192 -15.95 -24.08 -2.32
C TYR A 192 -14.55 -24.50 -1.85
N SER A 193 -14.39 -25.00 -0.63
CA SER A 193 -13.13 -25.61 -0.23
C SER A 193 -12.96 -26.89 -1.04
N SER A 194 -12.15 -26.84 -2.11
CA SER A 194 -11.74 -28.04 -2.83
C SER A 194 -11.16 -29.00 -1.80
N SER A 195 -11.77 -30.18 -1.63
CA SER A 195 -11.10 -31.21 -0.84
C SER A 195 -9.82 -31.54 -1.59
N SER A 196 -8.66 -31.12 -1.06
CA SER A 196 -7.33 -31.42 -1.61
C SER A 196 -6.99 -32.91 -1.62
N ASN A 197 -7.94 -33.74 -1.25
CA ASN A 197 -7.78 -35.17 -1.18
C ASN A 197 -8.00 -35.72 -2.58
N ASN A 198 -6.97 -36.37 -3.12
CA ASN A 198 -6.97 -37.12 -4.39
C ASN A 198 -7.93 -38.35 -4.38
N ILE A 199 -9.05 -38.27 -3.67
CA ILE A 199 -10.00 -39.37 -3.45
C ILE A 199 -10.66 -39.78 -4.77
N SER A 200 -11.08 -38.83 -5.62
CA SER A 200 -11.62 -39.13 -6.95
C SER A 200 -10.58 -39.81 -7.84
N LEU A 201 -9.32 -39.39 -7.76
CA LEU A 201 -8.19 -40.01 -8.47
C LEU A 201 -7.88 -41.43 -7.96
N ILE A 202 -7.97 -41.68 -6.66
CA ILE A 202 -7.78 -43.03 -6.10
C ILE A 202 -8.91 -43.97 -6.54
N TYR A 203 -10.17 -43.53 -6.47
CA TYR A 203 -11.30 -44.36 -6.89
C TYR A 203 -11.30 -44.64 -8.39
N SER A 204 -10.94 -43.67 -9.24
CA SER A 204 -10.80 -43.89 -10.69
C SER A 204 -9.68 -44.89 -11.04
N LEU A 205 -8.54 -44.83 -10.36
CA LEU A 205 -7.45 -45.80 -10.53
C LEU A 205 -7.85 -47.22 -10.07
N THR A 206 -8.63 -47.35 -9.00
CA THR A 206 -9.06 -48.68 -8.52
C THR A 206 -10.06 -49.35 -9.47
N ILE A 207 -11.05 -48.62 -10.02
CA ILE A 207 -12.02 -49.17 -10.98
C ILE A 207 -11.34 -49.58 -12.29
N SER A 208 -10.41 -48.77 -12.79
CA SER A 208 -9.66 -49.08 -14.02
C SER A 208 -8.76 -50.32 -13.85
N MET A 209 -8.05 -50.43 -12.72
CA MET A 209 -7.26 -51.63 -12.41
C MET A 209 -8.10 -52.88 -12.21
N ALA A 210 -9.23 -52.81 -11.50
CA ALA A 210 -10.13 -53.95 -11.31
C ALA A 210 -10.74 -54.44 -12.64
N SER A 211 -11.13 -53.50 -13.51
CA SER A 211 -11.70 -53.81 -14.83
C SER A 211 -10.67 -54.44 -15.77
N PHE A 212 -9.43 -53.95 -15.75
CA PHE A 212 -8.31 -54.52 -16.51
C PHE A 212 -7.96 -55.93 -16.00
N LEU A 213 -7.87 -56.12 -14.68
CA LEU A 213 -7.63 -57.43 -14.08
C LEU A 213 -8.72 -58.44 -14.46
N CYS A 214 -9.99 -58.03 -14.44
CA CYS A 214 -11.11 -58.87 -14.86
C CYS A 214 -11.01 -59.28 -16.34
N LEU A 215 -10.68 -58.34 -17.23
CA LEU A 215 -10.42 -58.64 -18.64
C LEU A 215 -9.28 -59.64 -18.81
N CYS A 216 -8.15 -59.43 -18.13
CA CYS A 216 -7.01 -60.35 -18.15
C CYS A 216 -7.39 -61.75 -17.65
N LEU A 217 -8.15 -61.85 -16.56
CA LEU A 217 -8.63 -63.14 -16.01
C LEU A 217 -9.51 -63.89 -17.02
N VAL A 218 -10.39 -63.20 -17.73
CA VAL A 218 -11.23 -63.80 -18.79
C VAL A 218 -10.38 -64.35 -19.95
N LEU A 219 -9.28 -63.68 -20.29
CA LEU A 219 -8.38 -64.11 -21.37
C LEU A 219 -7.44 -65.26 -20.98
N ILE A 220 -6.97 -65.27 -19.73
CA ILE A 220 -6.05 -66.27 -19.19
C ILE A 220 -6.79 -67.58 -18.88
N ILE A 221 -8.00 -67.51 -18.31
CA ILE A 221 -8.77 -68.70 -17.91
C ILE A 221 -9.39 -69.36 -19.14
N SER A 222 -8.83 -70.51 -19.53
CA SER A 222 -9.26 -71.29 -20.70
C SER A 222 -10.76 -71.64 -20.72
N ARG A 223 -11.36 -71.87 -19.53
CA ARG A 223 -12.79 -72.15 -19.37
C ARG A 223 -13.67 -70.96 -19.76
N LEU A 224 -13.27 -69.73 -19.41
CA LEU A 224 -14.00 -68.51 -19.75
C LEU A 224 -13.83 -68.16 -21.22
N ARG A 225 -12.60 -68.30 -21.75
CA ARG A 225 -12.30 -68.10 -23.17
C ARG A 225 -13.14 -68.98 -24.09
N ASN A 226 -13.44 -70.21 -23.67
CA ASN A 226 -14.29 -71.12 -24.45
C ASN A 226 -15.77 -70.73 -24.46
N LYS A 227 -16.23 -69.92 -23.49
CA LYS A 227 -17.61 -69.41 -23.44
C LYS A 227 -17.79 -68.07 -24.18
N LEU A 228 -16.72 -67.45 -24.70
CA LEU A 228 -16.77 -66.15 -25.40
C LEU A 228 -17.74 -66.15 -26.59
N SER A 229 -17.84 -67.24 -27.34
CA SER A 229 -18.75 -67.34 -28.49
C SER A 229 -20.22 -67.22 -28.10
N ILE A 230 -20.59 -67.32 -26.83
CA ILE A 230 -21.98 -67.14 -26.38
C ILE A 230 -22.36 -65.65 -26.36
N ILE A 231 -21.41 -64.79 -26.01
CA ILE A 231 -21.57 -63.35 -25.72
C ILE A 231 -21.16 -62.50 -26.94
N ASP A 232 -21.30 -63.04 -28.15
CA ASP A 232 -21.03 -62.30 -29.38
C ASP A 232 -22.24 -61.44 -29.75
N PHE A 233 -22.18 -60.14 -29.45
CA PHE A 233 -23.20 -59.17 -29.83
C PHE A 233 -23.04 -58.67 -31.27
N TYR A 234 -21.89 -58.90 -31.90
CA TYR A 234 -21.55 -58.41 -33.26
C TYR A 234 -21.66 -59.51 -34.33
N LYS A 235 -22.60 -60.45 -34.15
CA LYS A 235 -22.82 -61.60 -35.05
C LYS A 235 -23.17 -61.22 -36.51
N ASP A 236 -23.56 -59.98 -36.73
CA ASP A 236 -23.89 -59.37 -38.02
C ASP A 236 -22.69 -58.65 -38.67
N LYS A 237 -21.58 -58.46 -37.94
CA LYS A 237 -20.41 -57.71 -38.43
C LYS A 237 -19.26 -58.58 -38.91
N HIS A 238 -19.31 -59.90 -38.67
CA HIS A 238 -18.31 -60.86 -39.17
C HIS A 238 -18.99 -62.04 -39.88
N ASN A 239 -18.30 -62.63 -40.86
CA ASN A 239 -18.78 -63.70 -41.77
C ASN A 239 -19.88 -63.29 -42.77
N HIS A 240 -19.58 -62.36 -43.66
CA HIS A 240 -20.34 -62.20 -44.90
C HIS A 240 -19.44 -62.53 -46.10
N VAL A 241 -19.98 -63.31 -47.02
CA VAL A 241 -19.43 -63.47 -48.37
C VAL A 241 -20.36 -62.68 -49.27
N LEU A 242 -19.80 -61.82 -50.12
CA LEU A 242 -20.57 -61.02 -51.07
C LEU A 242 -21.46 -61.96 -51.92
N ASP A 243 -22.69 -61.54 -52.17
CA ASP A 243 -23.70 -62.25 -52.97
C ASP A 243 -24.18 -63.61 -52.42
N LYS A 244 -24.01 -63.86 -51.11
CA LYS A 244 -24.64 -64.99 -50.40
C LYS A 244 -25.56 -64.51 -49.28
N PRO A 245 -26.66 -65.24 -48.99
CA PRO A 245 -27.53 -64.89 -47.87
C PRO A 245 -26.75 -64.91 -46.56
N MET A 246 -26.98 -63.89 -45.72
CA MET A 246 -26.28 -63.70 -44.46
C MET A 246 -26.69 -64.78 -43.44
N ILE A 247 -25.71 -65.57 -42.98
CA ILE A 247 -25.91 -66.56 -41.93
C ILE A 247 -25.27 -66.03 -40.64
N LEU A 248 -26.11 -65.62 -39.68
CA LEU A 248 -25.65 -65.11 -38.39
C LEU A 248 -25.06 -66.24 -37.55
N LYS A 249 -23.74 -66.28 -37.42
CA LYS A 249 -23.03 -67.26 -36.60
C LYS A 249 -22.19 -66.56 -35.55
N LYS A 250 -22.35 -66.97 -34.29
CA LYS A 250 -21.56 -66.43 -33.19
C LYS A 250 -20.16 -67.03 -33.17
N ASN A 251 -19.13 -66.19 -33.03
CA ASN A 251 -17.74 -66.61 -33.02
C ASN A 251 -16.99 -66.10 -31.78
N LYS A 252 -15.89 -66.78 -31.42
CA LYS A 252 -15.02 -66.36 -30.29
C LYS A 252 -14.43 -64.96 -30.50
N PHE A 253 -14.16 -64.59 -31.76
CA PHE A 253 -13.62 -63.28 -32.12
C PHE A 253 -14.63 -62.15 -31.82
N GLY A 254 -15.89 -62.28 -32.23
CA GLY A 254 -16.92 -61.29 -31.91
C GLY A 254 -17.23 -61.21 -30.40
N GLY A 255 -17.17 -62.34 -29.69
CA GLY A 255 -17.26 -62.38 -28.23
C GLY A 255 -16.12 -61.64 -27.52
N LEU A 256 -14.89 -61.70 -28.05
CA LEU A 256 -13.73 -60.95 -27.53
C LEU A 256 -13.95 -59.43 -27.63
N PHE A 257 -14.36 -58.94 -28.80
CA PHE A 257 -14.67 -57.51 -28.99
C PHE A 257 -15.83 -57.06 -28.11
N THR A 258 -16.85 -57.90 -27.95
CA THR A 258 -17.98 -57.58 -27.07
C THR A 258 -17.52 -57.33 -25.64
N ILE A 259 -16.64 -58.18 -25.09
CA ILE A 259 -16.11 -57.97 -23.74
C ILE A 259 -15.22 -56.73 -23.66
N ILE A 260 -14.32 -56.52 -24.63
CA ILE A 260 -13.45 -55.33 -24.64
C ILE A 260 -14.29 -54.04 -24.64
N PHE A 261 -15.27 -53.93 -25.54
CA PHE A 261 -16.12 -52.76 -25.59
C PHE A 261 -16.95 -52.58 -24.31
N SER A 262 -17.55 -53.64 -23.78
CA SER A 262 -18.28 -53.55 -22.51
C SER A 262 -17.39 -53.10 -21.34
N THR A 263 -16.13 -53.56 -21.27
CA THR A 263 -15.20 -53.09 -20.23
C THR A 263 -14.85 -51.62 -20.37
N ILE A 264 -14.63 -51.13 -21.59
CA ILE A 264 -14.38 -49.70 -21.85
C ILE A 264 -15.59 -48.87 -21.46
N THR A 265 -16.81 -49.31 -21.80
CA THR A 265 -18.04 -48.61 -21.41
C THR A 265 -18.21 -48.55 -19.89
N ILE A 266 -17.95 -49.64 -19.17
CA ILE A 266 -18.03 -49.68 -17.70
C ILE A 266 -17.03 -48.72 -17.07
N ILE A 267 -15.79 -48.68 -17.58
CA ILE A 267 -14.78 -47.73 -17.12
C ILE A 267 -15.26 -46.31 -17.36
N PHE A 268 -15.71 -45.97 -18.57
CA PHE A 268 -16.13 -44.62 -18.91
C PHE A 268 -17.30 -44.13 -18.04
N VAL A 269 -18.36 -44.94 -17.91
CA VAL A 269 -19.52 -44.60 -17.06
C VAL A 269 -19.11 -44.50 -15.59
N GLY A 270 -18.29 -45.44 -15.10
CA GLY A 270 -17.81 -45.43 -13.72
C GLY A 270 -16.98 -44.18 -13.40
N LEU A 271 -16.12 -43.76 -14.32
CA LEU A 271 -15.35 -42.52 -14.19
C LEU A 271 -16.27 -41.30 -14.14
N SER A 272 -17.23 -41.18 -15.06
CA SER A 272 -18.18 -40.07 -15.06
C SER A 272 -19.02 -40.00 -13.79
N VAL A 273 -19.42 -41.15 -13.22
CA VAL A 273 -20.18 -41.19 -11.95
C VAL A 273 -19.30 -40.78 -10.76
N ILE A 274 -18.03 -41.21 -10.72
CA ILE A 274 -17.09 -40.79 -9.66
C ILE A 274 -16.86 -39.28 -9.73
N GLU A 275 -16.56 -38.76 -10.92
CA GLU A 275 -16.39 -37.32 -11.14
C GLU A 275 -17.66 -36.56 -10.76
N TYR A 276 -18.83 -37.09 -11.12
CA TYR A 276 -20.11 -36.51 -10.72
C TYR A 276 -20.38 -36.54 -9.20
N ILE A 277 -19.90 -37.53 -8.46
CA ILE A 277 -20.18 -37.62 -7.01
C ILE A 277 -19.19 -36.77 -6.21
N PHE A 278 -17.91 -36.78 -6.60
CA PHE A 278 -16.84 -36.18 -5.81
C PHE A 278 -16.44 -34.78 -6.29
N ASP A 279 -16.56 -34.50 -7.59
CA ASP A 279 -16.08 -33.27 -8.21
C ASP A 279 -17.20 -32.45 -8.91
N ASN A 280 -18.47 -32.89 -8.84
CA ASN A 280 -19.63 -32.08 -9.24
C ASN A 280 -20.02 -31.05 -8.18
N ILE A 281 -19.02 -30.30 -7.74
CA ILE A 281 -19.30 -29.00 -7.17
C ILE A 281 -19.81 -28.19 -8.36
N GLN A 282 -20.99 -27.58 -8.22
CA GLN A 282 -21.58 -26.70 -9.23
C GLN A 282 -20.77 -25.39 -9.29
N GLU A 283 -19.52 -25.52 -9.71
CA GLU A 283 -18.66 -24.44 -10.07
C GLU A 283 -18.85 -24.27 -11.57
N THR A 284 -19.65 -23.27 -11.95
CA THR A 284 -19.24 -22.47 -13.10
C THR A 284 -17.94 -21.76 -12.73
N LYS A 285 -16.85 -22.52 -12.62
CA LYS A 285 -15.47 -22.06 -12.77
C LYS A 285 -15.28 -21.72 -14.24
N ALA A 286 -16.10 -20.80 -14.73
CA ALA A 286 -15.58 -19.96 -15.78
C ALA A 286 -14.51 -19.15 -15.04
N LEU A 287 -13.25 -19.48 -15.32
CA LEU A 287 -12.16 -18.51 -15.24
C LEU A 287 -12.56 -17.41 -16.23
N VAL A 288 -13.57 -16.61 -15.89
CA VAL A 288 -14.01 -15.49 -16.69
C VAL A 288 -12.87 -14.49 -16.53
N PRO A 289 -12.12 -14.20 -17.61
CA PRO A 289 -11.12 -13.14 -17.53
C PRO A 289 -11.81 -11.88 -17.01
N LEU A 290 -11.13 -11.10 -16.17
CA LEU A 290 -11.67 -9.84 -15.64
C LEU A 290 -12.26 -8.95 -16.76
N ILE A 291 -11.69 -9.01 -17.95
CA ILE A 291 -12.16 -8.34 -19.16
C ILE A 291 -13.57 -8.78 -19.57
N VAL A 292 -13.86 -10.09 -19.57
CA VAL A 292 -15.18 -10.62 -19.92
C VAL A 292 -16.20 -10.33 -18.82
N LEU A 293 -15.79 -10.35 -17.55
CA LEU A 293 -16.65 -9.90 -16.44
C LEU A 293 -17.04 -8.43 -16.58
N ASN A 294 -16.10 -7.57 -16.95
CA ASN A 294 -16.36 -6.15 -17.16
C ASN A 294 -17.25 -5.86 -18.38
N GLU A 295 -17.24 -6.73 -19.40
CA GLU A 295 -18.10 -6.59 -20.60
C GLU A 295 -19.50 -7.18 -20.40
N ASP A 296 -19.62 -8.32 -19.69
CA ASP A 296 -20.88 -9.07 -19.58
C ASP A 296 -21.68 -8.76 -18.30
N VAL A 297 -21.03 -8.25 -17.23
CA VAL A 297 -21.68 -7.95 -15.95
C VAL A 297 -21.60 -6.44 -15.68
N ASN A 298 -22.72 -5.75 -15.88
CA ASN A 298 -22.80 -4.29 -15.66
C ASN A 298 -22.54 -3.89 -14.19
N ALA A 299 -22.94 -4.73 -13.23
CA ALA A 299 -22.72 -4.49 -11.81
C ALA A 299 -22.80 -5.77 -10.97
N PHE A 300 -22.00 -5.82 -9.90
CA PHE A 300 -22.05 -6.85 -8.87
C PHE A 300 -22.79 -6.31 -7.63
N THR A 301 -23.71 -7.07 -7.06
CA THR A 301 -24.49 -6.65 -5.88
C THR A 301 -24.12 -7.44 -4.64
N ALA A 302 -23.86 -6.75 -3.52
CA ALA A 302 -23.62 -7.35 -2.21
C ALA A 302 -24.60 -6.79 -1.17
N ASN A 303 -25.20 -7.64 -0.33
CA ASN A 303 -26.06 -7.16 0.76
C ASN A 303 -25.25 -6.42 1.83
N LEU A 304 -24.07 -6.94 2.17
CA LEU A 304 -23.09 -6.29 3.00
C LEU A 304 -21.69 -6.36 2.37
N LEU A 305 -21.03 -5.21 2.32
CA LEU A 305 -19.60 -5.07 2.02
C LEU A 305 -18.92 -4.37 3.20
N GLU A 306 -18.05 -5.10 3.90
CA GLU A 306 -17.23 -4.59 4.99
C GLU A 306 -15.76 -4.55 4.56
N ILE A 307 -15.15 -3.37 4.64
CA ILE A 307 -13.73 -3.18 4.37
C ILE A 307 -13.09 -2.64 5.62
N SER A 308 -12.15 -3.39 6.18
CA SER A 308 -11.38 -3.00 7.35
C SER A 308 -9.93 -2.77 6.98
N CYS A 309 -9.46 -1.54 7.18
CA CYS A 309 -8.08 -1.12 6.99
C CYS A 309 -7.46 -0.92 8.37
N LEU A 310 -6.51 -1.78 8.73
CA LEU A 310 -5.70 -1.67 9.93
C LEU A 310 -4.37 -1.00 9.58
N LEU A 311 -4.16 0.20 10.12
CA LEU A 311 -2.94 1.00 10.00
C LEU A 311 -2.09 0.79 11.26
N VAL A 312 -1.07 -0.06 11.15
CA VAL A 312 -0.14 -0.34 12.25
C VAL A 312 0.83 0.82 12.39
N GLY A 313 1.03 1.30 13.63
CA GLY A 313 1.95 2.41 13.90
C GLY A 313 1.51 3.73 13.29
N TYR A 314 0.20 3.96 13.09
CA TYR A 314 -0.32 5.22 12.57
C TYR A 314 0.14 6.40 13.44
N GLY A 315 0.86 7.34 12.81
CA GLY A 315 1.44 8.49 13.49
C GLY A 315 0.41 9.58 13.84
N GLY A 316 -0.67 9.64 13.07
CA GLY A 316 -1.73 10.63 13.16
C GLY A 316 -2.79 10.34 14.23
N ASN A 317 -3.84 11.16 14.24
CA ASN A 317 -5.01 10.92 15.08
C ASN A 317 -6.01 10.03 14.32
N CYS A 318 -6.28 8.83 14.85
CA CYS A 318 -7.26 7.93 14.22
C CYS A 318 -8.70 8.43 14.39
N GLY A 319 -8.98 9.15 15.48
CA GLY A 319 -10.32 9.46 15.97
C GLY A 319 -10.71 8.63 17.19
N GLU A 320 -11.82 9.01 17.84
CA GLU A 320 -12.33 8.39 19.08
C GLU A 320 -13.81 8.04 18.94
N ASN A 321 -14.27 7.02 19.70
CA ASN A 321 -15.69 6.62 19.78
C ASN A 321 -16.35 6.31 18.42
N ASN A 322 -15.67 5.58 17.54
CA ASN A 322 -16.13 5.23 16.19
C ASN A 322 -16.28 6.42 15.22
N VAL A 323 -15.77 7.60 15.58
CA VAL A 323 -15.75 8.78 14.71
C VAL A 323 -14.32 9.03 14.26
N CYS A 324 -14.12 9.10 12.94
CA CYS A 324 -12.82 9.41 12.36
C CYS A 324 -12.40 10.87 12.62
N ASP A 325 -11.10 11.10 12.74
CA ASP A 325 -10.54 12.45 12.79
C ASP A 325 -10.86 13.22 11.49
N GLN A 326 -10.91 14.56 11.57
CA GLN A 326 -11.18 15.43 10.42
C GLN A 326 -10.13 15.27 9.31
N GLY A 327 -8.92 14.82 9.65
CA GLY A 327 -7.85 14.51 8.72
C GLY A 327 -8.13 13.29 7.83
N ILE A 328 -8.99 12.36 8.25
CA ILE A 328 -9.27 11.10 7.56
C ILE A 328 -10.62 11.17 6.84
N PHE A 329 -10.61 10.99 5.52
CA PHE A 329 -11.83 10.96 4.71
C PHE A 329 -11.78 9.84 3.67
N ILE A 330 -12.93 9.21 3.46
CA ILE A 330 -13.09 8.08 2.55
C ILE A 330 -13.98 8.49 1.38
N ASN A 331 -13.47 8.27 0.16
CA ASN A 331 -14.21 8.48 -1.07
C ASN A 331 -14.34 7.17 -1.83
N ALA A 332 -15.47 6.92 -2.47
CA ALA A 332 -15.68 5.77 -3.32
C ALA A 332 -16.00 6.22 -4.75
N ILE A 333 -15.53 5.47 -5.74
CA ILE A 333 -15.83 5.65 -7.17
C ILE A 333 -16.46 4.34 -7.66
N ASN A 334 -17.51 4.46 -8.49
CA ASN A 334 -18.20 3.31 -9.10
C ASN A 334 -18.74 2.29 -8.07
N LEU A 335 -19.10 2.79 -6.88
CA LEU A 335 -19.69 2.00 -5.79
C LEU A 335 -20.83 2.79 -5.17
N GLN A 336 -22.03 2.22 -5.20
CA GLN A 336 -23.25 2.84 -4.69
C GLN A 336 -23.96 1.84 -3.77
N GLY A 337 -24.66 2.31 -2.75
CA GLY A 337 -25.44 1.45 -1.86
C GLY A 337 -26.50 2.24 -1.12
N SER A 338 -27.42 1.54 -0.43
CA SER A 338 -28.48 2.20 0.34
C SER A 338 -27.94 2.98 1.54
N SER A 339 -26.81 2.53 2.09
CA SER A 339 -26.02 3.31 3.05
C SER A 339 -24.53 3.03 2.88
N PHE A 340 -23.72 4.08 3.02
CA PHE A 340 -22.27 4.04 2.98
C PHE A 340 -21.73 4.83 4.16
N ASN A 341 -21.22 4.11 5.16
CA ASN A 341 -20.73 4.70 6.41
C ASN A 341 -19.32 4.21 6.67
N TYR A 342 -18.52 5.02 7.37
CA TYR A 342 -17.21 4.61 7.82
C TYR A 342 -16.96 5.04 9.26
N THR A 343 -16.17 4.25 9.97
CA THR A 343 -15.84 4.47 11.39
C THR A 343 -14.36 4.25 11.61
N CYS A 344 -13.81 4.94 12.61
CA CYS A 344 -12.42 4.77 13.02
C CYS A 344 -12.36 4.44 14.51
N SER A 345 -11.51 3.47 14.85
CA SER A 345 -11.30 3.02 16.23
C SER A 345 -9.84 2.64 16.45
N ILE A 346 -9.37 2.70 17.68
CA ILE A 346 -8.03 2.24 18.05
C ILE A 346 -8.13 0.82 18.61
N ASP A 347 -7.35 -0.10 18.06
CA ASP A 347 -7.27 -1.49 18.50
C ASP A 347 -6.44 -1.63 19.81
N GLU A 348 -6.48 -2.81 20.45
CA GLU A 348 -5.73 -3.12 21.68
C GLU A 348 -4.22 -2.85 21.55
N ASN A 349 -3.69 -2.93 20.33
CA ASN A 349 -2.27 -2.68 20.01
C ASN A 349 -1.98 -1.23 19.56
N GLU A 350 -2.81 -0.26 19.93
CA GLU A 350 -2.69 1.15 19.53
C GLU A 350 -2.67 1.39 18.01
N SER A 351 -3.19 0.44 17.23
CA SER A 351 -3.26 0.52 15.77
C SER A 351 -4.58 1.13 15.34
N CYS A 352 -4.55 1.98 14.30
CA CYS A 352 -5.74 2.65 13.81
C CYS A 352 -6.52 1.73 12.88
N VAL A 353 -7.78 1.44 13.22
CA VAL A 353 -8.68 0.62 12.42
C VAL A 353 -9.72 1.51 11.78
N ILE A 354 -9.74 1.55 10.46
CA ILE A 354 -10.73 2.24 9.65
C ILE A 354 -11.66 1.18 9.07
N LYS A 355 -12.94 1.22 9.42
CA LYS A 355 -13.96 0.32 8.87
C LYS A 355 -14.87 1.09 7.94
N VAL A 356 -15.07 0.57 6.73
CA VAL A 356 -16.00 1.07 5.73
C VAL A 356 -17.09 0.02 5.55
N MET A 357 -18.34 0.43 5.76
CA MET A 357 -19.51 -0.42 5.69
C MET A 357 -20.42 0.10 4.59
N CYS A 358 -20.78 -0.78 3.67
CA CYS A 358 -21.76 -0.48 2.65
C CYS A 358 -22.84 -1.57 2.68
N TYR A 359 -24.11 -1.15 2.64
CA TYR A 359 -25.27 -2.04 2.60
C TYR A 359 -25.96 -1.95 1.24
N GLU A 360 -26.44 -3.09 0.73
CA GLU A 360 -27.06 -3.23 -0.60
C GLU A 360 -26.21 -2.56 -1.70
N CYS A 361 -24.93 -2.89 -1.72
CA CYS A 361 -23.94 -2.24 -2.56
C CYS A 361 -23.97 -2.79 -3.98
N GLU A 362 -24.11 -1.90 -4.93
CA GLU A 362 -23.81 -2.10 -6.33
C GLU A 362 -22.35 -1.67 -6.61
N ILE A 363 -21.53 -2.65 -7.01
CA ILE A 363 -20.11 -2.51 -7.35
C ILE A 363 -20.00 -2.61 -8.87
N GLN A 364 -19.65 -1.51 -9.52
CA GLN A 364 -19.48 -1.45 -10.97
C GLN A 364 -18.03 -1.75 -11.35
N ALA A 365 -17.76 -1.90 -12.66
CA ALA A 365 -16.39 -2.05 -13.15
C ALA A 365 -15.51 -0.87 -12.68
N ASP A 366 -14.25 -1.18 -12.37
CA ASP A 366 -13.26 -0.22 -11.84
C ASP A 366 -13.65 0.48 -10.52
N ALA A 367 -14.54 -0.15 -9.73
CA ALA A 367 -14.85 0.33 -8.39
C ALA A 367 -13.60 0.45 -7.52
N SER A 368 -13.45 1.61 -6.88
CA SER A 368 -12.30 1.91 -6.03
C SER A 368 -12.72 2.71 -4.81
N ILE A 369 -12.07 2.43 -3.68
CA ILE A 369 -12.25 3.14 -2.42
C ILE A 369 -10.92 3.76 -2.04
N PHE A 370 -10.93 5.08 -1.83
CA PHE A 370 -9.78 5.87 -1.46
C PHE A 370 -9.91 6.23 0.02
N VAL A 371 -9.01 5.69 0.83
CA VAL A 371 -8.80 6.12 2.21
C VAL A 371 -7.72 7.19 2.21
N ASN A 372 -8.11 8.44 2.41
CA ASN A 372 -7.20 9.58 2.37
C ASN A 372 -7.00 10.13 3.78
N SER A 373 -5.76 10.51 4.09
CA SER A 373 -5.41 11.20 5.33
C SER A 373 -4.61 12.47 5.03
N LYS A 374 -4.95 13.57 5.70
CA LYS A 374 -4.34 14.89 5.53
C LYS A 374 -3.87 15.44 6.87
N GLU A 375 -2.89 14.77 7.45
CA GLU A 375 -2.31 15.12 8.75
C GLU A 375 -0.79 15.23 8.63
N GLU A 376 -0.14 15.92 9.58
CA GLU A 376 1.33 16.02 9.58
C GLU A 376 1.98 14.64 9.75
N LEU A 377 1.39 13.77 10.57
CA LEU A 377 1.90 12.43 10.91
C LEU A 377 1.11 11.31 10.22
N SER A 378 0.60 11.55 9.01
CA SER A 378 -0.17 10.57 8.23
C SER A 378 0.72 9.47 7.61
N TYR A 379 1.49 8.75 8.41
CA TYR A 379 2.25 7.58 8.00
C TYR A 379 1.79 6.35 8.78
N ALA A 380 1.92 5.18 8.16
CA ALA A 380 1.69 3.88 8.78
C ALA A 380 2.89 2.99 8.47
N SER A 381 3.24 2.12 9.42
CA SER A 381 4.34 1.17 9.29
C SER A 381 3.97 -0.04 8.45
N GLU A 382 2.72 -0.48 8.60
CA GLU A 382 2.11 -1.56 7.85
C GLU A 382 0.64 -1.24 7.64
N ILE A 383 0.10 -1.66 6.50
CA ILE A 383 -1.31 -1.51 6.16
C ILE A 383 -1.87 -2.90 5.89
N HIS A 384 -2.88 -3.31 6.66
CA HIS A 384 -3.60 -4.55 6.44
C HIS A 384 -5.00 -4.21 5.97
N VAL A 385 -5.36 -4.70 4.79
CA VAL A 385 -6.68 -4.49 4.20
C VAL A 385 -7.40 -5.81 4.18
N ASN A 386 -8.52 -5.88 4.89
CA ASN A 386 -9.43 -7.02 4.89
C ASN A 386 -10.76 -6.60 4.26
N ILE A 387 -11.08 -7.19 3.11
CA ILE A 387 -12.33 -6.98 2.40
C ILE A 387 -13.19 -8.22 2.62
N THR A 388 -14.36 -8.04 3.22
CA THR A 388 -15.33 -9.08 3.51
C THR A 388 -16.65 -8.76 2.83
N SER A 389 -17.24 -9.76 2.17
CA SER A 389 -18.54 -9.62 1.53
C SER A 389 -19.34 -10.92 1.65
N ASP A 390 -20.66 -10.80 1.54
CA ASP A 390 -21.55 -11.96 1.48
C ASP A 390 -21.23 -12.82 0.26
N SER A 391 -21.33 -14.14 0.44
CA SER A 391 -21.16 -15.11 -0.63
C SER A 391 -22.47 -15.32 -1.40
N SER A 392 -22.38 -15.92 -2.58
CA SER A 392 -23.52 -16.47 -3.31
C SER A 392 -24.25 -17.59 -2.53
N ILE A 393 -23.58 -18.19 -1.53
CA ILE A 393 -24.19 -19.17 -0.63
C ILE A 393 -24.85 -18.44 0.54
N PRO A 394 -26.15 -18.64 0.79
CA PRO A 394 -26.86 -18.02 1.89
C PRO A 394 -26.16 -18.25 3.24
N ASN A 395 -26.01 -17.17 4.02
CA ASN A 395 -25.39 -17.16 5.35
C ASN A 395 -23.89 -17.55 5.38
N GLN A 396 -23.18 -17.44 4.26
CA GLN A 396 -21.74 -17.62 4.21
C GLN A 396 -21.06 -16.34 3.71
N ILE A 397 -19.87 -16.06 4.26
CA ILE A 397 -19.06 -14.89 3.90
C ILE A 397 -17.81 -15.33 3.14
N SER A 398 -17.30 -14.42 2.31
CA SER A 398 -15.99 -14.53 1.70
C SER A 398 -15.15 -13.34 2.14
N SER A 399 -13.91 -13.57 2.54
CA SER A 399 -12.99 -12.49 2.90
C SER A 399 -11.61 -12.67 2.29
N ILE A 400 -10.96 -11.55 2.02
CA ILE A 400 -9.61 -11.49 1.49
C ILE A 400 -8.81 -10.47 2.30
N ILE A 401 -7.66 -10.91 2.81
CA ILE A 401 -6.79 -10.12 3.67
C ILE A 401 -5.46 -9.98 2.95
N GLN A 402 -5.01 -8.75 2.78
CA GLN A 402 -3.74 -8.41 2.14
C GLN A 402 -2.94 -7.48 3.05
N LYS A 403 -1.65 -7.80 3.22
CA LYS A 403 -0.68 -6.96 3.91
C LYS A 403 0.12 -6.12 2.90
N PHE A 404 0.36 -4.86 3.25
CA PHE A 404 1.25 -3.92 2.57
C PHE A 404 2.26 -3.36 3.58
N ILE A 405 3.51 -3.18 3.15
CA ILE A 405 4.64 -2.65 3.93
C ILE A 405 5.09 -1.35 3.29
#